data_AF-A0A942M005-F1
#
_entry.id   AF-A0A942M005-F1
#
_cell.length_a   1.000
_cell.length_b   1.000
_cell.length_c   1.000
_cell.angle_alpha   90.00
_cell.angle_beta   90.00
_cell.angle_gamma   90.00
#
_symmetry.space_group_name_H-M   'P 1'
#
loop_
_entity.id
_entity.type
_entity.pdbx_description
1 polymer ?
#
loop_
_entity_poly.entity_id
_entity_poly.type
_entity_poly.pdbx_seq_one_letter_code
_entity_poly.pdbx_strand_id
1 'polypeptide(L)'
;MTITVFLGLFFPVIISGLSIFLFRLCNKNLKLLVAFSGAFLLSLTFNELLPHIFSGAEVACDHGHAHNHSSHMHTHFNTMGMFILLGFFIQLLLDYITKGVEHGHVHSKCPEHGSHERDVKEGISYIPVMFGLCLHSFLEAMPLAEGFSLAQIQNQLLIGIIIHNIPLAIVLMSLFMQNKISKLKSIFLLSIFALAGPAGVLASDLLGSHIIQDMDTFFKISMSIVVGIFLHISTTILFEADEAHSFNYKKFGVIILGALLALIHF
;
A
#
# COMPACT_ATOMS: atom_id res chain seq x y z
N MET A 1 -14.83 -12.98 9.63
CA MET A 1 -13.83 -12.74 8.57
C MET A 1 -12.81 -11.69 9.02
N THR A 2 -13.22 -10.75 9.88
CA THR A 2 -12.41 -10.19 10.98
C THR A 2 -11.75 -11.34 11.76
N ILE A 3 -10.86 -11.15 12.72
CA ILE A 3 -9.88 -12.17 13.14
C ILE A 3 -8.95 -12.62 12.01
N THR A 4 -9.40 -13.27 10.94
CA THR A 4 -8.50 -13.65 9.83
C THR A 4 -7.89 -12.42 9.18
N VAL A 5 -8.69 -11.37 8.92
CA VAL A 5 -8.19 -10.07 8.45
C VAL A 5 -7.18 -9.49 9.46
N PHE A 6 -7.48 -9.50 10.76
CA PHE A 6 -6.57 -8.91 11.76
C PHE A 6 -5.26 -9.67 11.88
N LEU A 7 -5.31 -11.01 11.86
CA LEU A 7 -4.14 -11.86 11.86
C LEU A 7 -3.33 -11.65 10.58
N GLY A 8 -4.01 -11.52 9.43
CA GLY A 8 -3.42 -11.25 8.12
C GLY A 8 -2.75 -9.87 8.05
N LEU A 9 -3.27 -8.84 8.71
CA LEU A 9 -2.63 -7.52 8.73
C LEU A 9 -1.47 -7.47 9.74
N PHE A 10 -1.60 -8.12 10.90
CA PHE A 10 -0.64 -7.99 11.99
C PHE A 10 0.59 -8.91 11.83
N PHE A 11 0.37 -10.21 11.64
CA PHE A 11 1.47 -11.19 11.72
C PHE A 11 2.48 -11.10 10.57
N PRO A 12 2.08 -10.94 9.30
CA PRO A 12 3.03 -10.76 8.20
C PRO A 12 3.97 -9.57 8.42
N VAL A 13 3.48 -8.44 8.93
CA VAL A 13 4.30 -7.27 9.29
C VAL A 13 5.30 -7.60 10.39
N ILE A 14 4.85 -8.22 11.48
CA ILE A 14 5.73 -8.60 12.60
C ILE A 14 6.79 -9.59 12.14
N ILE A 15 6.40 -10.65 11.42
CA ILE A 15 7.31 -11.71 10.99
C ILE A 15 8.35 -11.16 10.01
N SER A 16 7.91 -10.39 9.00
CA SER A 16 8.81 -9.79 8.01
C SER A 16 9.76 -8.77 8.64
N GLY A 17 9.28 -7.91 9.53
CA GLY A 17 10.14 -6.97 10.26
C GLY A 17 11.15 -7.68 11.16
N LEU A 18 10.72 -8.66 11.97
CA LEU A 18 11.62 -9.42 12.85
C LEU A 18 12.66 -10.26 12.08
N SER A 19 12.35 -10.63 10.83
CA SER A 19 13.30 -11.36 9.96
C SER A 19 14.62 -10.62 9.80
N ILE A 20 14.65 -9.27 9.92
CA ILE A 20 15.86 -8.44 9.85
C ILE A 20 16.89 -8.79 10.94
N PHE A 21 16.45 -9.32 12.09
CA PHE A 21 17.39 -9.77 13.13
C PHE A 21 18.10 -11.08 12.79
N LEU A 22 17.50 -11.89 11.91
CA LEU A 22 18.04 -13.18 11.47
C LEU A 22 18.77 -13.06 10.14
N PHE A 23 18.23 -12.26 9.22
CA PHE A 23 18.69 -12.11 7.85
C PHE A 23 18.90 -10.62 7.54
N ARG A 24 20.10 -10.23 7.11
CA ARG A 24 20.32 -8.91 6.53
C ARG A 24 20.12 -8.98 5.02
N LEU A 25 19.04 -8.36 4.52
CA LEU A 25 18.82 -8.24 3.08
C LEU A 25 19.79 -7.19 2.49
N CYS A 26 20.51 -7.55 1.42
CA CYS A 26 21.31 -6.56 0.68
C CYS A 26 20.38 -5.68 -0.18
N ASN A 27 20.74 -4.41 -0.37
CA ASN A 27 19.89 -3.40 -1.02
C ASN A 27 19.36 -3.84 -2.39
N LYS A 28 20.16 -4.59 -3.17
CA LYS A 28 19.75 -5.10 -4.50
C LYS A 28 18.51 -5.98 -4.42
N ASN A 29 18.45 -6.88 -3.43
CA ASN A 29 17.33 -7.81 -3.28
C ASN A 29 16.10 -7.09 -2.71
N LEU A 30 16.30 -6.09 -1.84
CA LEU A 30 15.22 -5.27 -1.32
C LEU A 30 14.57 -4.44 -2.44
N LYS A 31 15.36 -3.81 -3.31
CA LYS A 31 14.85 -3.09 -4.50
C LYS A 31 14.02 -4.00 -5.41
N LEU A 32 14.46 -5.25 -5.63
CA LEU A 32 13.71 -6.23 -6.42
C LEU A 32 12.40 -6.64 -5.74
N LEU A 33 12.42 -6.86 -4.42
CA LEU A 33 11.23 -7.20 -3.64
C LEU A 33 10.20 -6.05 -3.63
N VAL A 34 10.66 -4.81 -3.50
CA VAL A 34 9.80 -3.61 -3.55
C VAL A 34 9.21 -3.47 -4.96
N ALA A 35 10.01 -3.64 -6.03
CA ALA A 35 9.51 -3.60 -7.41
C ALA A 35 8.50 -4.71 -7.73
N PHE A 36 8.73 -5.94 -7.23
CA PHE A 36 7.77 -7.05 -7.30
C PHE A 36 6.42 -6.66 -6.68
N SER A 37 6.48 -6.16 -5.45
CA SER A 37 5.31 -5.75 -4.68
C SER A 37 4.54 -4.62 -5.37
N GLY A 38 5.24 -3.59 -5.86
CA GLY A 38 4.62 -2.50 -6.61
C GLY A 38 3.93 -2.98 -7.88
N ALA A 39 4.54 -3.89 -8.63
CA ALA A 39 3.93 -4.47 -9.82
C ALA A 39 2.69 -5.33 -9.50
N PHE A 40 2.75 -6.11 -8.41
CA PHE A 40 1.62 -6.90 -7.93
C PHE A 40 0.44 -5.99 -7.56
N LEU A 41 0.68 -4.95 -6.76
CA LEU A 41 -0.35 -3.98 -6.38
C LEU A 41 -0.93 -3.23 -7.56
N LEU A 42 -0.09 -2.81 -8.51
CA LEU A 42 -0.56 -2.14 -9.73
C LEU A 42 -1.51 -3.05 -10.50
N SER A 43 -1.12 -4.31 -10.71
CA SER A 43 -1.93 -5.30 -11.43
C SER A 43 -3.24 -5.60 -10.70
N LEU A 44 -3.21 -5.83 -9.38
CA LEU A 44 -4.43 -5.96 -8.56
C LEU A 44 -5.35 -4.74 -8.71
N THR A 45 -4.77 -3.54 -8.67
CA THR A 45 -5.53 -2.29 -8.74
C THR A 45 -6.26 -2.14 -10.08
N PHE A 46 -5.58 -2.43 -11.19
CA PHE A 46 -6.17 -2.31 -12.53
C PHE A 46 -7.17 -3.41 -12.89
N ASN A 47 -6.97 -4.63 -12.40
CA ASN A 47 -7.79 -5.77 -12.81
C ASN A 47 -8.97 -6.04 -11.87
N GLU A 48 -8.80 -5.78 -10.57
CA GLU A 48 -9.83 -6.09 -9.58
C GLU A 48 -10.46 -4.81 -9.00
N LEU A 49 -9.63 -3.91 -8.48
CA LEU A 49 -10.13 -2.81 -7.66
C LEU A 49 -10.81 -1.70 -8.48
N LEU A 50 -10.18 -1.26 -9.57
CA LEU A 50 -10.71 -0.24 -10.47
C LEU A 50 -12.03 -0.69 -11.13
N PRO A 51 -12.10 -1.87 -11.79
CA PRO A 51 -13.36 -2.35 -12.35
C PRO A 51 -14.44 -2.47 -11.29
N HIS A 52 -14.09 -2.88 -10.06
CA HIS A 52 -15.08 -3.00 -9.02
C HIS A 52 -15.74 -1.67 -8.63
N ILE A 53 -14.96 -0.63 -8.36
CA ILE A 53 -15.51 0.67 -7.93
C ILE A 53 -16.34 1.35 -9.04
N PHE A 54 -16.11 0.99 -10.32
CA PHE A 54 -16.86 1.51 -11.46
C PHE A 54 -17.99 0.60 -11.97
N SER A 55 -17.95 -0.71 -11.71
CA SER A 55 -18.98 -1.66 -12.15
C SER A 55 -20.37 -1.36 -11.58
N GLY A 56 -20.42 -0.79 -10.36
CA GLY A 56 -21.66 -0.31 -9.76
C GLY A 56 -22.22 0.99 -10.38
N ALA A 57 -21.50 1.62 -11.31
CA ALA A 57 -21.92 2.82 -12.02
C ALA A 57 -22.33 2.53 -13.49
N GLU A 58 -22.03 1.34 -14.02
CA GLU A 58 -22.30 0.95 -15.41
C GLU A 58 -23.70 0.35 -15.66
N VAL A 59 -24.42 -0.12 -14.63
CA VAL A 59 -25.70 -0.85 -14.79
C VAL A 59 -26.87 0.02 -15.31
N ALA A 60 -26.70 1.34 -15.48
CA ALA A 60 -27.74 2.19 -16.08
C ALA A 60 -27.53 2.50 -17.58
N CYS A 61 -26.49 1.95 -18.24
CA CYS A 61 -26.19 2.24 -19.65
C CYS A 61 -26.54 1.13 -20.64
N ASP A 62 -27.07 -0.02 -20.21
CA ASP A 62 -27.49 -1.06 -21.14
C ASP A 62 -28.97 -1.36 -20.93
N HIS A 63 -29.81 -0.63 -21.66
CA HIS A 63 -30.99 -1.13 -22.39
C HIS A 63 -31.71 0.08 -22.99
N GLY A 64 -31.78 0.10 -24.32
CA GLY A 64 -32.28 1.22 -25.10
C GLY A 64 -33.73 1.56 -24.77
N HIS A 65 -33.95 2.64 -24.02
CA HIS A 65 -35.08 3.54 -24.17
C HIS A 65 -34.67 4.95 -23.73
N ALA A 66 -34.73 5.90 -24.67
CA ALA A 66 -34.44 7.30 -24.44
C ALA A 66 -35.47 7.93 -23.50
N HIS A 67 -35.10 8.13 -22.24
CA HIS A 67 -35.77 9.07 -21.34
C HIS A 67 -34.73 9.93 -20.62
N ASN A 68 -35.01 11.24 -20.56
CA ASN A 68 -34.13 12.31 -20.10
C ASN A 68 -33.77 12.22 -18.61
N HIS A 69 -32.83 11.34 -18.23
CA HIS A 69 -32.23 11.27 -16.89
C HIS A 69 -30.70 11.05 -16.95
N SER A 70 -30.00 11.73 -17.86
CA SER A 70 -28.55 11.62 -18.04
C SER A 70 -27.69 12.39 -17.01
N SER A 71 -28.31 13.19 -16.13
CA SER A 71 -27.57 14.03 -15.17
C SER A 71 -27.11 13.30 -13.90
N HIS A 72 -27.78 12.21 -13.49
CA HIS A 72 -27.43 11.51 -12.23
C HIS A 72 -26.35 10.44 -12.37
N MET A 73 -26.15 9.86 -13.56
CA MET A 73 -25.10 8.85 -13.75
C MET A 73 -23.71 9.48 -13.87
N HIS A 74 -23.59 10.63 -14.56
CA HIS A 74 -22.34 11.38 -14.64
C HIS A 74 -21.82 11.84 -13.26
N THR A 75 -22.71 12.16 -12.32
CA THR A 75 -22.31 12.59 -10.98
C THR A 75 -21.65 11.48 -10.17
N HIS A 76 -22.08 10.22 -10.30
CA HIS A 76 -21.49 9.10 -9.57
C HIS A 76 -20.08 8.74 -10.06
N PHE A 77 -19.85 8.67 -11.38
CA PHE A 77 -18.51 8.45 -11.94
C PHE A 77 -17.52 9.57 -11.58
N ASN A 78 -17.97 10.82 -11.66
CA ASN A 78 -17.16 11.98 -11.27
C ASN A 78 -16.78 11.90 -9.78
N THR A 79 -17.72 11.49 -8.93
CA THR A 79 -17.49 11.38 -7.48
C THR A 79 -16.41 10.34 -7.14
N MET A 80 -16.45 9.14 -7.74
CA MET A 80 -15.42 8.12 -7.46
C MET A 80 -14.03 8.54 -7.98
N GLY A 81 -13.97 9.10 -9.18
CA GLY A 81 -12.71 9.64 -9.74
C GLY A 81 -12.08 10.72 -8.85
N MET A 82 -12.89 11.60 -8.25
CA MET A 82 -12.41 12.60 -7.29
C MET A 82 -11.83 11.96 -6.02
N PHE A 83 -12.43 10.88 -5.51
CA PHE A 83 -11.91 10.17 -4.34
C PHE A 83 -10.62 9.39 -4.64
N ILE A 84 -10.47 8.85 -5.86
CA ILE A 84 -9.19 8.29 -6.32
C ILE A 84 -8.11 9.37 -6.32
N LEU A 85 -8.41 10.53 -6.91
CA LEU A 85 -7.46 11.65 -6.94
C LEU A 85 -7.12 12.15 -5.52
N LEU A 86 -8.11 12.19 -4.63
CA LEU A 86 -7.89 12.53 -3.22
C LEU A 86 -6.94 11.53 -2.54
N GLY A 87 -7.17 10.23 -2.72
CA GLY A 87 -6.28 9.19 -2.18
C GLY A 87 -4.85 9.31 -2.72
N PHE A 88 -4.70 9.56 -4.02
CA PHE A 88 -3.40 9.82 -4.64
C PHE A 88 -2.69 11.01 -3.99
N PHE A 89 -3.38 12.14 -3.79
CA PHE A 89 -2.78 13.31 -3.15
C PHE A 89 -2.48 13.14 -1.67
N ILE A 90 -3.33 12.40 -0.94
CA ILE A 90 -3.04 12.05 0.46
C ILE A 90 -1.74 11.26 0.52
N GLN A 91 -1.55 10.26 -0.33
CA GLN A 91 -0.32 9.49 -0.34
C GLN A 91 0.89 10.31 -0.80
N LEU A 92 0.74 11.13 -1.85
CA LEU A 92 1.80 12.04 -2.27
C LEU A 92 2.25 12.98 -1.14
N LEU A 93 1.30 13.48 -0.34
CA LEU A 93 1.61 14.30 0.83
C LEU A 93 2.34 13.50 1.91
N LEU A 94 1.90 12.26 2.18
CA LEU A 94 2.57 11.39 3.15
C LEU A 94 4.00 11.09 2.71
N ASP A 95 4.22 10.77 1.44
CA ASP A 95 5.55 10.53 0.88
C ASP A 95 6.47 11.75 1.01
N TYR A 96 5.93 12.94 0.78
CA TYR A 96 6.66 14.18 1.00
C TYR A 96 7.08 14.34 2.47
N ILE A 97 6.19 14.03 3.42
CA ILE A 97 6.47 14.07 4.87
C ILE A 97 7.49 13.00 5.28
N THR A 98 7.41 11.80 4.70
CA THR A 98 8.34 10.68 5.01
C THR A 98 9.68 10.79 4.27
N LYS A 99 9.87 11.81 3.43
CA LYS A 99 11.02 11.93 2.50
C LYS A 99 11.16 10.71 1.56
N GLY A 100 10.04 10.05 1.23
CA GLY A 100 10.02 8.90 0.32
C GLY A 100 10.70 7.65 0.86
N VAL A 101 10.68 7.40 2.19
CA VAL A 101 11.30 6.20 2.78
C VAL A 101 10.71 4.88 2.23
N GLU A 102 9.47 4.92 1.73
CA GLU A 102 8.79 3.81 1.04
C GLU A 102 9.54 3.34 -0.22
N HIS A 103 10.40 4.19 -0.80
CA HIS A 103 11.17 3.94 -2.03
C HIS A 103 12.57 3.34 -1.77
N GLY A 104 12.91 3.01 -0.52
CA GLY A 104 14.13 2.25 -0.19
C GLY A 104 15.44 3.02 -0.33
N HIS A 105 15.41 4.36 -0.39
CA HIS A 105 16.60 5.20 -0.55
C HIS A 105 17.46 5.40 0.73
N VAL A 106 17.21 4.64 1.79
CA VAL A 106 18.00 4.73 3.02
C VAL A 106 19.18 3.75 2.99
N HIS A 107 20.37 4.33 2.81
CA HIS A 107 21.62 3.68 2.47
C HIS A 107 22.18 2.75 3.55
N SER A 108 22.72 1.62 3.12
CA SER A 108 23.92 1.01 3.70
C SER A 108 24.73 0.35 2.60
N LYS A 109 26.00 0.73 2.42
CA LYS A 109 26.95 0.01 1.57
C LYS A 109 26.99 -1.46 2.03
N CYS A 110 26.67 -2.41 1.17
CA CYS A 110 27.11 -3.80 1.37
C CYS A 110 28.66 -3.75 1.40
N PRO A 111 29.35 -4.49 2.29
CA PRO A 111 30.80 -4.46 2.36
C PRO A 111 31.37 -5.24 1.17
N GLU A 112 31.41 -4.59 0.01
CA GLU A 112 32.35 -4.92 -1.06
C GLU A 112 33.47 -3.88 -1.03
N HIS A 113 34.68 -4.36 -1.31
CA HIS A 113 35.96 -3.79 -0.96
C HIS A 113 36.15 -2.28 -1.23
N GLY A 114 36.75 -1.61 -0.24
CA GLY A 114 37.70 -0.51 -0.41
C GLY A 114 37.26 0.70 -1.23
N SER A 115 36.69 1.71 -0.58
CA SER A 115 36.97 3.12 -0.91
C SER A 115 36.33 4.07 0.11
N HIS A 116 37.17 4.91 0.69
CA HIS A 116 36.81 6.04 1.54
C HIS A 116 36.00 7.05 0.73
N GLU A 117 34.76 7.32 1.13
CA GLU A 117 34.08 8.54 0.73
C GLU A 117 33.09 9.01 1.80
N ARG A 118 32.98 10.33 1.87
CA ARG A 118 32.75 11.18 3.05
C ARG A 118 31.31 11.16 3.59
N ASP A 119 31.22 11.40 4.89
CA ASP A 119 30.02 11.65 5.70
C ASP A 119 29.04 12.66 5.05
N VAL A 120 27.78 12.25 4.91
CA VAL A 120 26.60 13.13 5.04
C VAL A 120 25.63 12.44 5.99
N LYS A 121 25.74 12.75 7.29
CA LYS A 121 24.82 12.32 8.34
C LYS A 121 23.67 13.33 8.45
N GLU A 122 22.71 13.25 7.54
CA GLU A 122 21.36 13.70 7.88
C GLU A 122 20.53 12.47 8.22
N GLY A 123 20.47 12.14 9.51
CA GLY A 123 19.65 11.03 9.98
C GLY A 123 18.19 11.31 9.66
N ILE A 124 17.57 10.47 8.84
CA ILE A 124 16.13 10.53 8.60
C ILE A 124 15.44 10.31 9.95
N SER A 125 14.68 11.30 10.40
CA SER A 125 13.87 11.16 11.61
C SER A 125 12.84 10.07 11.38
N TYR A 126 12.86 9.04 12.23
CA TYR A 126 11.91 7.93 12.15
C TYR A 126 10.48 8.35 12.53
N ILE A 127 10.29 9.53 13.15
CA ILE A 127 8.98 9.98 13.61
C ILE A 127 8.03 10.32 12.43
N PRO A 128 8.41 11.20 11.48
CA PRO A 128 7.60 11.43 10.27
C PRO A 128 7.30 10.15 9.49
N VAL A 129 8.29 9.26 9.38
CA VAL A 129 8.15 7.95 8.72
C VAL A 129 7.09 7.10 9.42
N MET A 130 7.16 7.00 10.75
CA MET A 130 6.15 6.28 11.54
C MET A 130 4.76 6.87 11.36
N PHE A 131 4.62 8.20 11.38
CA PHE A 131 3.33 8.84 11.20
C PHE A 131 2.76 8.57 9.80
N GLY A 132 3.56 8.78 8.75
CA GLY A 132 3.15 8.55 7.37
C GLY A 132 2.76 7.10 7.10
N LEU A 133 3.62 6.15 7.48
CA LEU A 133 3.36 4.72 7.30
C LEU A 133 2.16 4.21 8.09
N CYS A 134 1.99 4.65 9.35
CA CYS A 134 0.81 4.28 10.13
C CYS A 134 -0.46 4.87 9.51
N LEU A 135 -0.46 6.12 9.06
CA LEU A 135 -1.65 6.71 8.44
C LEU A 135 -1.96 6.04 7.09
N HIS A 136 -0.95 5.78 6.29
CA HIS A 136 -1.06 5.02 5.05
C HIS A 136 -1.68 3.63 5.29
N SER A 137 -1.10 2.84 6.20
CA SER A 137 -1.59 1.49 6.50
C SER A 137 -2.96 1.49 7.20
N PHE A 138 -3.29 2.55 7.93
CA PHE A 138 -4.63 2.75 8.46
C PHE A 138 -5.65 2.95 7.31
N LEU A 139 -5.36 3.83 6.35
CA LEU A 139 -6.27 4.16 5.26
C LEU A 139 -6.50 2.99 4.30
N GLU A 140 -5.44 2.25 3.94
CA GLU A 140 -5.55 1.11 3.03
C GLU A 140 -6.41 -0.04 3.57
N ALA A 141 -6.47 -0.19 4.89
CA ALA A 141 -7.18 -1.28 5.55
C ALA A 141 -8.65 -0.95 5.80
N MET A 142 -9.08 0.31 5.67
CA MET A 142 -10.47 0.71 5.91
C MET A 142 -11.51 -0.08 5.09
N PRO A 143 -11.30 -0.40 3.78
CA PRO A 143 -12.27 -1.17 3.00
C PRO A 143 -12.38 -2.66 3.40
N LEU A 144 -11.59 -3.14 4.37
CA LEU A 144 -11.67 -4.52 4.88
C LEU A 144 -12.68 -4.71 6.02
N ALA A 145 -13.47 -3.69 6.35
CA ALA A 145 -14.49 -3.73 7.40
C ALA A 145 -15.58 -4.79 7.13
N GLU A 146 -16.07 -5.46 8.17
CA GLU A 146 -17.02 -6.58 8.00
C GLU A 146 -18.40 -6.14 7.53
N GLY A 147 -18.76 -4.87 7.71
CA GLY A 147 -20.02 -4.32 7.26
C GLY A 147 -20.21 -4.30 5.74
N PHE A 148 -19.18 -4.63 4.95
CA PHE A 148 -19.22 -4.56 3.49
C PHE A 148 -19.51 -5.91 2.84
N SER A 149 -20.40 -5.92 1.85
CA SER A 149 -21.08 -7.11 1.31
C SER A 149 -20.31 -7.85 0.20
N LEU A 150 -18.97 -7.76 0.15
CA LEU A 150 -18.14 -8.33 -0.92
C LEU A 150 -16.89 -9.07 -0.43
N ALA A 151 -17.10 -10.28 0.10
CA ALA A 151 -16.04 -11.13 0.66
C ALA A 151 -14.90 -11.45 -0.33
N GLN A 152 -15.19 -11.61 -1.63
CA GLN A 152 -14.16 -11.92 -2.64
C GLN A 152 -13.15 -10.78 -2.75
N ILE A 153 -13.64 -9.55 -2.87
CA ILE A 153 -12.79 -8.36 -3.09
C ILE A 153 -12.00 -8.01 -1.83
N GLN A 154 -12.61 -8.21 -0.66
CA GLN A 154 -11.90 -8.10 0.61
C GLN A 154 -10.72 -9.07 0.70
N ASN A 155 -10.88 -10.31 0.23
CA ASN A 155 -9.78 -11.27 0.22
C ASN A 155 -8.67 -10.85 -0.76
N GLN A 156 -9.03 -10.36 -1.95
CA GLN A 156 -8.07 -9.88 -2.95
C GLN A 156 -7.28 -8.67 -2.42
N LEU A 157 -7.99 -7.70 -1.83
CA LEU A 157 -7.39 -6.54 -1.18
C LEU A 157 -6.49 -6.95 -0.01
N LEU A 158 -6.94 -7.85 0.86
CA LEU A 158 -6.14 -8.34 1.99
C LEU A 158 -4.82 -8.98 1.52
N ILE A 159 -4.87 -9.81 0.48
CA ILE A 159 -3.66 -10.44 -0.09
C ILE A 159 -2.73 -9.39 -0.69
N GLY A 160 -3.27 -8.41 -1.41
CA GLY A 160 -2.52 -7.24 -1.87
C GLY A 160 -1.85 -6.50 -0.72
N ILE A 161 -2.58 -6.30 0.38
CA ILE A 161 -2.07 -5.64 1.58
C ILE A 161 -0.93 -6.42 2.22
N ILE A 162 -1.12 -7.73 2.41
CA ILE A 162 -0.10 -8.63 2.97
C ILE A 162 1.18 -8.59 2.14
N ILE A 163 1.06 -8.73 0.81
CA ILE A 163 2.23 -8.84 -0.07
C ILE A 163 3.06 -7.57 -0.04
N HIS A 164 2.43 -6.38 -0.01
CA HIS A 164 3.18 -5.14 -0.03
C HIS A 164 3.69 -4.67 1.33
N ASN A 165 2.99 -5.03 2.41
CA ASN A 165 3.44 -4.66 3.75
C ASN A 165 4.68 -5.43 4.20
N ILE A 166 4.99 -6.57 3.55
CA ILE A 166 6.24 -7.32 3.78
C ILE A 166 7.48 -6.46 3.47
N PRO A 167 7.67 -5.93 2.24
CA PRO A 167 8.81 -5.04 1.96
C PRO A 167 8.82 -3.79 2.85
N LEU A 168 7.67 -3.17 3.14
CA LEU A 168 7.60 -1.97 3.99
C LEU A 168 8.08 -2.24 5.43
N ALA A 169 7.65 -3.35 6.04
CA ALA A 169 8.10 -3.73 7.37
C ALA A 169 9.62 -4.00 7.43
N ILE A 170 10.17 -4.61 6.37
CA ILE A 170 11.61 -4.84 6.21
C ILE A 170 12.38 -3.52 6.10
N VAL A 171 11.89 -2.58 5.29
CA VAL A 171 12.49 -1.24 5.13
C VAL A 171 12.45 -0.48 6.45
N LEU A 172 11.31 -0.46 7.13
CA LEU A 172 11.12 0.24 8.41
C LEU A 172 12.05 -0.31 9.49
N MET A 173 12.14 -1.64 9.62
CA MET A 173 13.01 -2.25 10.61
C MET A 173 14.49 -2.02 10.29
N SER A 174 14.86 -2.04 9.01
CA SER A 174 16.21 -1.70 8.55
C SER A 174 16.57 -0.26 8.92
N LEU A 175 15.64 0.69 8.74
CA LEU A 175 15.79 2.09 9.13
C LEU A 175 16.03 2.24 10.64
N PHE A 176 15.28 1.52 11.49
CA PHE A 176 15.48 1.57 12.94
C PHE A 176 16.86 1.08 13.36
N MET A 177 17.35 0.01 12.74
CA MET A 177 18.69 -0.53 12.99
C MET A 177 19.79 0.45 12.55
N GLN A 178 19.61 1.12 11.41
CA GLN A 178 20.55 2.15 10.92
C GLN A 178 20.58 3.37 11.84
N ASN A 179 19.42 3.80 12.35
CA ASN A 179 19.29 4.88 13.33
C ASN A 179 19.69 4.48 14.76
N LYS A 180 20.25 3.28 14.95
CA LYS A 180 20.72 2.74 16.25
C LYS A 180 19.64 2.76 17.34
N ILE A 181 18.37 2.62 16.95
CA ILE A 181 17.27 2.47 17.89
C ILE A 181 17.45 1.12 18.61
N SER A 182 17.21 1.08 19.92
CA SER A 182 17.34 -0.16 20.70
C SER A 182 16.40 -1.24 20.15
N LYS A 183 16.82 -2.51 20.21
CA LYS A 183 16.05 -3.64 19.66
C LYS A 183 14.62 -3.67 20.21
N LEU A 184 14.47 -3.50 21.53
CA LEU A 184 13.17 -3.50 22.19
C LEU A 184 12.28 -2.34 21.71
N LYS A 185 12.85 -1.13 21.56
CA LYS A 185 12.11 0.02 21.05
C LYS A 185 11.73 -0.16 19.57
N SER A 186 12.59 -0.79 18.77
CA SER A 186 12.32 -1.09 17.36
C SER A 186 11.16 -2.08 17.22
N ILE A 187 11.14 -3.13 18.04
CA ILE A 187 10.02 -4.10 18.09
C ILE A 187 8.73 -3.40 18.53
N PHE A 188 8.80 -2.55 19.55
CA PHE A 188 7.63 -1.79 20.01
C PHE A 188 7.07 -0.87 18.92
N LEU A 189 7.93 -0.13 18.20
CA LEU A 189 7.50 0.71 17.08
C LEU A 189 6.95 -0.10 15.91
N LEU A 190 7.55 -1.25 15.59
CA LEU A 190 7.02 -2.17 14.58
C LEU A 190 5.63 -2.69 14.96
N SER A 191 5.39 -2.99 16.24
CA SER A 191 4.06 -3.37 16.73
C SER A 191 3.04 -2.25 16.59
N ILE A 192 3.43 -0.99 16.78
CA ILE A 192 2.54 0.16 16.53
C ILE A 192 2.16 0.21 15.04
N PHE A 193 3.13 0.03 14.14
CA PHE A 193 2.87 -0.02 12.70
C PHE A 193 1.95 -1.21 12.33
N ALA A 194 2.21 -2.41 12.86
CA ALA A 194 1.39 -3.60 12.63
C ALA A 194 -0.06 -3.47 13.14
N LEU A 195 -0.32 -2.59 14.11
CA LEU A 195 -1.66 -2.30 14.62
C LEU A 195 -2.40 -1.23 13.81
N ALA A 196 -1.73 -0.48 12.94
CA ALA A 196 -2.34 0.59 12.16
C ALA A 196 -3.42 0.07 11.21
N GLY A 197 -3.14 -1.00 10.46
CA GLY A 197 -4.11 -1.66 9.58
C GLY A 197 -5.36 -2.17 10.34
N PRO A 198 -5.21 -3.02 11.38
CA PRO A 198 -6.34 -3.43 12.21
C PRO A 198 -7.14 -2.26 12.81
N ALA A 199 -6.46 -1.18 13.21
CA ALA A 199 -7.13 0.03 13.67
C ALA A 199 -7.95 0.71 12.56
N GLY A 200 -7.47 0.70 11.32
CA GLY A 200 -8.22 1.17 10.14
C GLY A 200 -9.51 0.41 9.91
N VAL A 201 -9.46 -0.93 9.99
CA VAL A 201 -10.65 -1.78 9.87
C VAL A 201 -11.67 -1.45 10.96
N LEU A 202 -11.23 -1.40 12.23
CA LEU A 202 -12.10 -1.09 13.37
C LEU A 202 -12.71 0.30 13.27
N ALA A 203 -11.92 1.29 12.85
CA ALA A 203 -12.43 2.65 12.66
C ALA A 203 -13.49 2.68 11.56
N SER A 204 -13.31 1.93 10.48
CA SER A 204 -14.26 1.82 9.38
C SER A 204 -15.59 1.19 9.83
N ASP A 205 -15.55 0.10 10.62
CA ASP A 205 -16.76 -0.53 11.19
C ASP A 205 -17.52 0.44 12.12
N LEU A 206 -16.80 1.22 12.94
CA LEU A 206 -17.39 2.21 13.84
C LEU A 206 -17.98 3.41 13.09
N LEU A 207 -17.27 3.93 12.09
CA LEU A 207 -17.69 5.08 11.28
C LEU A 207 -18.88 4.73 10.39
N GLY A 208 -18.86 3.57 9.74
CA GLY A 208 -19.98 3.07 8.93
C GLY A 208 -21.23 2.91 9.79
N SER A 209 -21.11 2.33 10.99
CA SER A 209 -22.28 2.09 11.85
C SER A 209 -22.91 3.35 12.44
N HIS A 210 -22.17 4.45 12.57
CA HIS A 210 -22.63 5.66 13.28
C HIS A 210 -22.80 6.90 12.40
N ILE A 211 -22.02 7.07 11.33
CA ILE A 211 -21.97 8.31 10.54
C ILE A 211 -22.65 8.16 9.18
N ILE A 212 -22.39 7.05 8.47
CA ILE A 212 -22.89 6.85 7.10
C ILE A 212 -23.79 5.62 7.11
N GLN A 213 -25.11 5.85 7.15
CA GLN A 213 -26.11 4.78 7.18
C GLN A 213 -26.09 3.87 5.93
N ASP A 214 -25.39 4.29 4.87
CA ASP A 214 -25.17 3.52 3.64
C ASP A 214 -23.73 2.96 3.58
N MET A 215 -23.60 1.70 4.02
CA MET A 215 -22.32 0.97 4.05
C MET A 215 -21.72 0.78 2.66
N ASP A 216 -22.55 0.61 1.62
CA ASP A 216 -22.06 0.37 0.26
C ASP A 216 -21.44 1.64 -0.32
N THR A 217 -22.04 2.80 -0.05
CA THR A 217 -21.44 4.08 -0.43
C THR A 217 -20.15 4.35 0.33
N PHE A 218 -20.12 4.09 1.64
CA PHE A 218 -18.90 4.27 2.43
C PHE A 218 -17.77 3.35 1.97
N PHE A 219 -18.08 2.09 1.68
CA PHE A 219 -17.14 1.14 1.08
C PHE A 219 -16.55 1.69 -0.22
N LYS A 220 -17.40 2.11 -1.17
CA LYS A 220 -16.94 2.61 -2.47
C LYS A 220 -16.06 3.86 -2.35
N ILE A 221 -16.40 4.78 -1.44
CA ILE A 221 -15.58 5.97 -1.17
C ILE A 221 -14.22 5.56 -0.59
N SER A 222 -14.23 4.71 0.45
CA SER A 222 -13.01 4.21 1.08
C SER A 222 -12.14 3.47 0.07
N MET A 223 -12.73 2.57 -0.71
CA MET A 223 -12.06 1.81 -1.76
C MET A 223 -11.47 2.71 -2.85
N SER A 224 -12.19 3.76 -3.26
CA SER A 224 -11.69 4.74 -4.23
C SER A 224 -10.44 5.47 -3.71
N ILE A 225 -10.44 5.87 -2.44
CA ILE A 225 -9.25 6.46 -1.78
C ILE A 225 -8.09 5.46 -1.80
N VAL A 226 -8.32 4.20 -1.43
CA VAL A 226 -7.29 3.14 -1.43
C VAL A 226 -6.74 2.87 -2.83
N VAL A 227 -7.59 2.87 -3.86
CA VAL A 227 -7.15 2.77 -5.26
C VAL A 227 -6.20 3.92 -5.61
N GLY A 228 -6.52 5.15 -5.21
CA GLY A 228 -5.63 6.31 -5.39
C GLY A 228 -4.27 6.15 -4.71
N ILE A 229 -4.29 5.67 -3.46
CA ILE A 229 -3.07 5.37 -2.68
C ILE A 229 -2.22 4.31 -3.39
N PHE A 230 -2.82 3.20 -3.81
CA PHE A 230 -2.10 2.12 -4.49
C PHE A 230 -1.54 2.55 -5.85
N LEU A 231 -2.27 3.36 -6.62
CA LEU A 231 -1.77 3.92 -7.87
C LEU A 231 -0.53 4.78 -7.64
N HIS A 232 -0.55 5.67 -6.64
CA HIS A 232 0.60 6.51 -6.30
C HIS A 232 1.82 5.66 -5.91
N ILE A 233 1.67 4.75 -4.94
CA ILE A 233 2.80 3.94 -4.43
C ILE A 233 3.35 3.05 -5.52
N SER A 234 2.49 2.35 -6.25
CA SER A 234 2.93 1.37 -7.25
C SER A 234 3.65 2.04 -8.41
N THR A 235 3.17 3.20 -8.87
CA THR A 235 3.82 3.95 -9.95
C THR A 235 5.13 4.58 -9.49
N THR A 236 5.17 5.20 -8.30
CA THR A 236 6.39 5.78 -7.76
C THR A 236 7.45 4.70 -7.55
N ILE A 237 7.11 3.53 -6.99
CA ILE A 237 8.03 2.39 -6.86
C ILE A 237 8.56 1.90 -8.22
N LEU A 238 7.71 1.76 -9.24
CA LEU A 238 8.14 1.23 -10.54
C LEU A 238 9.09 2.19 -11.26
N PHE A 239 8.75 3.49 -11.26
CA PHE A 239 9.44 4.52 -12.05
C PHE A 239 10.62 5.17 -11.30
N GLU A 240 10.58 5.31 -9.97
CA GLU A 240 11.69 5.86 -9.18
C GLU A 240 12.82 4.84 -8.97
N ALA A 241 12.53 3.53 -9.05
CA ALA A 241 13.55 2.49 -8.96
C ALA A 241 14.48 2.38 -10.19
N ASP A 242 14.41 3.28 -11.18
CA ASP A 242 15.32 3.30 -12.34
C ASP A 242 16.54 4.20 -12.09
N GLU A 243 17.72 3.59 -12.04
CA GLU A 243 18.99 4.32 -12.10
C GLU A 243 19.29 4.66 -13.56
N ALA A 244 19.52 5.95 -13.84
CA ALA A 244 19.30 6.63 -15.11
C ALA A 244 20.01 6.11 -16.39
N HIS A 245 20.83 5.04 -16.37
CA HIS A 245 21.70 4.73 -17.52
C HIS A 245 21.89 3.25 -17.94
N SER A 246 21.15 2.27 -17.41
CA SER A 246 21.11 0.92 -18.03
C SER A 246 19.84 0.12 -17.70
N PHE A 247 19.21 -0.47 -18.72
CA PHE A 247 18.00 -1.29 -18.55
C PHE A 247 18.30 -2.53 -17.68
N ASN A 248 17.60 -2.66 -16.55
CA ASN A 248 17.78 -3.77 -15.62
C ASN A 248 16.80 -4.92 -15.92
N TYR A 249 17.24 -5.87 -16.76
CA TYR A 249 16.43 -7.04 -17.14
C TYR A 249 15.94 -7.88 -15.95
N LYS A 250 16.69 -7.92 -14.83
CA LYS A 250 16.25 -8.63 -13.62
C LYS A 250 15.07 -7.92 -12.96
N LYS A 251 15.13 -6.60 -12.83
CA LYS A 251 14.02 -5.78 -12.34
C LYS A 251 12.79 -5.95 -13.22
N PHE A 252 12.96 -5.86 -14.54
CA PHE A 252 11.87 -6.05 -15.49
C PHE A 252 11.22 -7.44 -15.39
N GLY A 253 12.02 -8.51 -15.29
CA GLY A 253 11.49 -9.87 -15.09
C GLY A 253 10.69 -10.03 -13.79
N VAL A 254 11.14 -9.39 -12.71
CA VAL A 254 10.44 -9.43 -11.41
C VAL A 254 9.15 -8.59 -11.43
N ILE A 255 9.11 -7.49 -12.17
CA ILE A 255 7.89 -6.71 -12.42
C ILE A 255 6.86 -7.56 -13.18
N ILE A 256 7.27 -8.23 -14.26
CA ILE A 256 6.38 -9.14 -15.01
C ILE A 256 5.87 -10.25 -14.09
N LEU A 257 6.74 -10.86 -13.29
CA LEU A 257 6.35 -11.91 -12.35
C LEU A 257 5.29 -11.41 -11.35
N GLY A 258 5.49 -10.22 -10.76
CA GLY A 258 4.53 -9.62 -9.85
C GLY A 258 3.17 -9.37 -10.50
N ALA A 259 3.18 -8.81 -11.71
CA ALA A 259 1.95 -8.54 -12.47
C ALA A 259 1.20 -9.83 -12.84
N LEU A 260 1.91 -10.87 -13.30
CA LEU A 260 1.33 -12.17 -13.66
C LEU A 260 0.80 -12.93 -12.46
N LEU A 261 1.49 -12.89 -11.31
CA LEU A 261 1.00 -13.56 -10.10
C LEU A 261 -0.28 -12.94 -9.59
N ALA A 262 -0.45 -11.62 -9.69
CA ALA A 262 -1.73 -10.97 -9.41
C ALA A 262 -2.83 -11.49 -10.35
N LEU A 263 -2.55 -11.61 -11.66
CA LEU A 263 -3.52 -12.12 -12.65
C LEU A 263 -3.87 -13.61 -12.53
N ILE A 264 -3.01 -14.42 -11.92
CA ILE A 264 -3.29 -15.86 -11.74
C ILE A 264 -4.05 -16.10 -10.44
N HIS A 265 -3.78 -15.27 -9.42
CA HIS A 265 -4.39 -15.41 -8.11
C HIS A 265 -5.82 -14.84 -8.07
N PHE A 266 -6.19 -13.99 -9.04
CA PHE A 266 -7.47 -13.31 -9.14
C PHE A 266 -8.11 -13.60 -10.49
#